data_AF-A0A836C8B9-F1
#
_entry.id   AF-A0A836C8B9-F1
#
_cell.length_a   1.000
_cell.length_b   1.000
_cell.length_c   1.000
_cell.angle_alpha   90.00
_cell.angle_beta   90.00
_cell.angle_gamma   90.00
#
_symmetry.space_group_name_H-M   'P 1'
#
loop_
_entity.id
_entity.type
_entity.pdbx_description
1 polymer ?
#
loop_
_entity_poly.entity_id
_entity_poly.type
_entity_poly.pdbx_seq_one_letter_code
_entity_poly.pdbx_strand_id
1 'polypeptide(L)'
;CPHGKRRSSCVHCGGASICEHKRERAYCVDCDGSQICEHKRQRTRCKDCHGGHICEHNRSRSGCKDCNGSQICEHGRQRCRCIDCGGASMCDHGHQRTGCAICCERCEHGRWKHLCK
;
A
#
# COMPACT_ATOMS: atom_id res chain seq x y z
N CYS A 1 -24.56 0.57 1.85
CA CYS A 1 -25.12 1.40 2.96
C CYS A 1 -24.86 2.87 2.61
N PRO A 2 -25.47 3.87 3.28
CA PRO A 2 -25.23 5.29 2.96
C PRO A 2 -23.75 5.72 3.05
N HIS A 3 -22.92 4.92 3.72
CA HIS A 3 -21.47 5.13 3.84
C HIS A 3 -20.64 4.52 2.69
N GLY A 4 -21.25 4.13 1.57
CA GLY A 4 -20.54 3.58 0.40
C GLY A 4 -19.90 2.19 0.61
N LYS A 5 -20.13 1.54 1.75
CA LYS A 5 -19.64 0.18 2.05
C LYS A 5 -20.76 -0.86 2.02
N ARG A 6 -20.39 -2.14 1.87
CA ARG A 6 -21.29 -3.27 2.12
C ARG A 6 -21.75 -3.20 3.58
N ARG A 7 -23.05 -3.39 3.84
CA ARG A 7 -23.65 -3.19 5.18
C ARG A 7 -22.99 -4.08 6.24
N SER A 8 -22.63 -5.33 5.86
CA SER A 8 -21.91 -6.29 6.71
C SER A 8 -20.51 -5.83 7.14
N SER A 9 -19.86 -4.98 6.36
CA SER A 9 -18.47 -4.53 6.59
C SER A 9 -18.39 -3.04 6.96
N CYS A 10 -19.53 -2.43 7.31
CA CYS A 10 -19.58 -1.02 7.64
C CYS A 10 -19.49 -0.83 9.16
N VAL A 11 -18.43 -0.14 9.61
CA VAL A 11 -18.20 0.18 11.02
C VAL A 11 -19.34 1.03 11.60
N HIS A 12 -19.78 2.06 10.87
CA HIS A 12 -20.85 2.96 11.32
C HIS A 12 -22.23 2.28 11.37
N CYS A 13 -22.43 1.19 10.63
CA CYS A 13 -23.67 0.41 10.68
C CYS A 13 -23.59 -0.77 11.66
N GLY A 14 -22.48 -0.95 12.39
CA GLY A 14 -22.27 -2.13 13.23
C GLY A 14 -22.32 -3.44 12.44
N GLY A 15 -21.80 -3.45 11.21
CA GLY A 15 -21.88 -4.61 10.33
C GLY A 15 -21.34 -5.89 10.98
N ALA A 16 -21.97 -7.03 10.70
CA ALA A 16 -21.65 -8.32 11.33
C ALA A 16 -20.17 -8.75 11.20
N SER A 17 -19.48 -8.29 10.16
CA SER A 17 -18.05 -8.57 9.94
C SER A 17 -17.13 -7.67 10.76
N ILE A 18 -17.65 -6.71 11.52
CA ILE A 18 -16.89 -5.78 12.36
C ILE A 18 -16.85 -6.32 13.80
N CYS A 19 -15.68 -6.28 14.43
CA CYS A 19 -15.51 -6.62 15.84
C CYS A 19 -15.72 -5.41 16.74
N GLU A 20 -15.70 -5.62 18.06
CA GLU A 20 -15.78 -4.56 19.07
C GLU A 20 -14.67 -3.50 18.92
N HIS A 21 -13.50 -3.90 18.40
CA HIS A 21 -12.38 -3.00 18.10
C HIS A 21 -12.60 -2.14 16.83
N LYS A 22 -13.80 -2.14 16.24
CA LYS A 22 -14.14 -1.39 15.01
C LYS A 22 -13.26 -1.76 13.80
N ARG A 23 -12.70 -2.97 13.82
CA ARG A 23 -11.91 -3.57 12.72
C ARG A 23 -12.70 -4.72 12.09
N GLU A 24 -12.36 -5.09 10.87
CA GLU A 24 -12.90 -6.32 10.28
C GLU A 24 -12.41 -7.54 11.07
N ARG A 25 -13.33 -8.37 11.55
CA ARG A 25 -13.08 -9.55 12.41
C ARG A 25 -11.97 -10.43 11.86
N ALA A 26 -11.99 -10.69 10.56
CA ALA A 26 -11.01 -11.52 9.87
C ALA A 26 -9.57 -10.99 10.01
N TYR A 27 -9.38 -9.68 10.17
CA TYR A 27 -8.07 -9.02 10.22
C TYR A 27 -7.74 -8.43 11.61
N CYS A 28 -8.56 -8.68 12.62
CA CYS A 28 -8.34 -8.15 13.95
C CYS A 28 -7.36 -9.05 14.72
N VAL A 29 -6.21 -8.50 15.12
CA VAL A 29 -5.21 -9.23 15.93
C VAL A 29 -5.73 -9.55 17.32
N ASP A 30 -6.47 -8.62 17.92
CA ASP A 30 -7.02 -8.74 19.28
C ASP A 30 -8.16 -9.78 19.38
N CYS A 31 -8.76 -10.14 18.23
CA CYS A 31 -9.79 -11.18 18.14
C CYS A 31 -9.28 -12.47 17.47
N ASP A 32 -7.96 -12.62 17.30
CA ASP A 32 -7.34 -13.74 16.58
C ASP A 32 -8.03 -14.06 15.25
N GLY A 33 -8.27 -12.99 14.46
CA GLY A 33 -9.00 -13.07 13.20
C GLY A 33 -8.44 -14.15 12.26
N SER A 34 -9.31 -14.75 11.44
CA SER A 34 -8.94 -15.86 10.55
C SER A 34 -7.77 -15.57 9.60
N GLN A 35 -7.54 -14.30 9.25
CA GLN A 35 -6.43 -13.85 8.41
C GLN A 35 -5.17 -13.52 9.19
N ILE A 36 -5.14 -13.68 10.51
CA ILE A 36 -3.98 -13.48 11.37
C ILE A 36 -3.31 -14.84 11.63
N CYS A 37 -1.98 -14.88 11.54
CA CYS A 37 -1.19 -16.06 11.90
C CYS A 37 -0.74 -16.00 13.37
N GLU A 38 -0.16 -17.10 13.87
CA GLU A 38 0.41 -17.19 15.21
C GLU A 38 1.43 -16.07 15.54
N HIS A 39 2.11 -15.54 14.53
CA HIS A 39 3.04 -14.41 14.66
C HIS A 39 2.34 -13.05 14.80
N LYS A 40 1.02 -13.00 14.98
CA LYS A 40 0.20 -11.77 15.04
C LYS A 40 0.33 -10.87 13.80
N ARG A 41 0.65 -11.49 12.65
CA ARG A 41 0.77 -10.83 11.34
C ARG A 41 -0.33 -11.34 10.41
N GLN A 42 -0.67 -10.57 9.37
CA GLN A 42 -1.56 -11.08 8.33
C GLN A 42 -0.92 -12.30 7.65
N ARG A 43 -1.63 -13.43 7.62
CA ARG A 43 -1.18 -14.72 7.04
C ARG A 43 -0.55 -14.55 5.67
N THR A 44 -1.19 -13.77 4.81
CA THR A 44 -0.73 -13.54 3.44
C THR A 44 0.57 -12.74 3.35
N ARG A 45 0.92 -11.95 4.37
CA ARG A 45 2.11 -11.08 4.41
C ARG A 45 3.19 -11.57 5.38
N CYS A 46 2.93 -12.64 6.12
CA CYS A 46 3.88 -13.18 7.09
C CYS A 46 5.01 -13.89 6.35
N LYS A 47 6.26 -13.49 6.62
CA LYS A 47 7.45 -14.11 6.05
C LYS A 47 7.68 -15.51 6.64
N ASP A 48 7.50 -15.64 7.95
CA ASP A 48 7.72 -16.87 8.69
C ASP A 48 6.75 -17.98 8.21
N CYS A 49 5.50 -17.61 7.90
CA CYS A 49 4.50 -18.51 7.32
C CYS A 49 4.58 -18.63 5.79
N HIS A 50 5.57 -18.00 5.12
CA HIS A 50 5.67 -17.95 3.66
C HIS A 50 4.35 -17.56 2.97
N GLY A 51 3.69 -16.53 3.52
CA GLY A 51 2.37 -16.08 3.08
C GLY A 51 2.33 -15.76 1.59
N GLY A 52 1.15 -15.89 0.96
CA GLY A 52 1.01 -15.78 -0.51
C GLY A 52 1.53 -14.49 -1.16
N HIS A 53 1.77 -13.40 -0.42
CA HIS A 53 2.43 -12.18 -0.93
C HIS A 53 3.95 -12.25 -0.89
N ILE A 54 4.55 -13.29 -0.32
CA ILE A 54 5.99 -13.51 -0.21
C ILE A 54 6.42 -14.46 -1.34
N CYS A 55 7.48 -14.13 -2.06
CA CYS A 55 8.09 -15.00 -3.06
C CYS A 55 9.15 -15.91 -2.41
N GLU A 56 9.64 -16.89 -3.17
CA GLU A 56 10.76 -17.76 -2.76
C GLU A 56 12.01 -17.01 -2.31
N HIS A 57 12.22 -15.78 -2.82
CA HIS A 57 13.33 -14.91 -2.43
C HIS A 57 13.10 -14.18 -1.10
N ASN A 58 12.08 -14.53 -0.31
CA ASN A 58 11.70 -13.86 0.95
C ASN A 58 11.39 -12.35 0.80
N ARG A 59 11.02 -11.93 -0.40
CA ARG A 59 10.61 -10.56 -0.76
C ARG A 59 9.12 -10.53 -1.06
N SER A 60 8.51 -9.34 -1.04
CA SER A 60 7.13 -9.21 -1.52
C SER A 60 7.08 -9.52 -3.02
N ARG A 61 6.20 -10.43 -3.45
CA ARG A 61 6.03 -10.86 -4.85
C ARG A 61 5.87 -9.68 -5.80
N SER A 62 5.08 -8.68 -5.42
CA SER A 62 4.84 -7.50 -6.25
C SER A 62 6.09 -6.65 -6.47
N GLY A 63 7.03 -6.64 -5.52
CA GLY A 63 8.26 -5.85 -5.59
C GLY A 63 9.53 -6.64 -5.86
N CYS A 64 9.43 -7.95 -6.14
CA CYS A 64 10.58 -8.80 -6.39
C CYS A 64 11.03 -8.64 -7.85
N LYS A 65 12.28 -8.21 -8.05
CA LYS A 65 12.87 -8.08 -9.39
C LYS A 65 13.03 -9.44 -10.08
N ASP A 66 13.48 -10.43 -9.32
CA ASP A 66 13.76 -11.78 -9.79
C ASP A 66 12.48 -12.50 -10.26
N CYS A 67 11.33 -12.18 -9.63
CA CYS A 67 10.02 -12.67 -10.04
C CYS A 67 9.28 -11.74 -11.03
N ASN A 68 9.95 -10.70 -11.55
CA ASN A 68 9.36 -9.63 -12.36
C ASN A 68 8.01 -9.12 -11.79
N GLY A 69 8.01 -8.80 -10.49
CA GLY A 69 6.82 -8.42 -9.75
C GLY A 69 6.05 -7.26 -10.39
N SER A 70 4.75 -7.16 -10.15
CA SER A 70 3.88 -6.17 -10.79
C SER A 70 4.28 -4.71 -10.57
N GLN A 71 5.07 -4.41 -9.54
CA GLN A 71 5.61 -3.08 -9.25
C GLN A 71 6.94 -2.81 -9.94
N ILE A 72 7.54 -3.80 -10.62
CA ILE A 72 8.78 -3.66 -11.38
C ILE A 72 8.43 -3.32 -12.83
N CYS A 73 9.13 -2.34 -13.40
CA CYS A 73 9.05 -2.01 -14.83
C CYS A 73 10.12 -2.78 -15.62
N GLU A 74 10.02 -2.73 -16.95
CA GLU A 74 11.00 -3.32 -17.87
C GLU A 74 12.43 -2.80 -17.65
N HIS A 75 12.59 -1.58 -17.13
CA HIS A 75 13.88 -0.99 -16.75
C HIS A 75 14.47 -1.58 -15.44
N GLY A 76 13.84 -2.58 -14.82
CA GLY A 76 14.29 -3.19 -13.57
C GLY A 76 14.17 -2.27 -12.34
N ARG A 77 13.41 -1.17 -12.46
CA ARG A 77 13.13 -0.20 -11.40
C ARG A 77 11.71 -0.39 -10.88
N GLN A 78 11.43 0.13 -9.69
CA GLN A 78 10.05 0.23 -9.21
C GLN A 78 9.28 1.21 -10.11
N ARG A 79 8.13 0.81 -10.67
CA ARG A 79 7.30 1.60 -11.60
C ARG A 79 7.03 3.00 -11.07
N CYS A 80 6.68 3.12 -9.79
CA CYS A 80 6.43 4.43 -9.17
C CYS A 80 7.67 5.34 -9.11
N ARG A 81 8.88 4.79 -9.18
CA ARG A 81 10.17 5.50 -9.10
C ARG A 81 10.92 5.52 -10.44
N CYS A 82 10.30 5.05 -11.53
CA CYS A 82 10.94 5.04 -12.84
C CYS A 82 10.55 6.32 -13.59
N ILE A 83 11.53 7.19 -13.86
CA ILE A 83 11.32 8.41 -14.64
C ILE A 83 10.86 8.10 -16.07
N ASP A 84 11.43 7.08 -16.68
CA ASP A 84 11.13 6.65 -18.05
C ASP A 84 9.68 6.14 -18.18
N CYS A 85 9.11 5.62 -17.09
CA CYS A 85 7.70 5.21 -17.02
C CYS A 85 6.76 6.31 -16.49
N GLY A 86 7.24 7.55 -16.28
CA GLY A 86 6.44 8.62 -15.67
C GLY A 86 5.98 8.31 -14.24
N GLY A 87 6.83 7.61 -13.47
CA GLY A 87 6.49 7.09 -12.14
C GLY A 87 5.89 8.13 -11.21
N ALA A 88 4.82 7.77 -10.49
CA ALA A 88 4.07 8.69 -9.63
C ALA A 88 4.89 9.35 -8.51
N SER A 89 6.04 8.81 -8.14
CA SER A 89 6.95 9.41 -7.15
C SER A 89 8.01 10.31 -7.78
N MET A 90 8.15 10.32 -9.10
CA MET A 90 9.13 11.12 -9.84
C MET A 90 8.50 12.41 -10.36
N CYS A 91 9.25 13.51 -10.33
CA CYS A 91 8.90 14.71 -11.06
C CYS A 91 9.57 14.72 -12.43
N ASP A 92 9.12 15.63 -13.30
CA ASP A 92 9.67 15.79 -14.65
C ASP A 92 11.11 16.31 -14.63
N HIS A 93 11.57 16.84 -13.48
CA HIS A 93 12.96 17.20 -13.23
C HIS A 93 13.87 15.99 -12.91
N GLY A 94 13.34 14.77 -12.92
CA GLY A 94 14.09 13.53 -12.69
C GLY A 94 14.47 13.23 -11.24
N HIS A 95 13.90 13.96 -10.29
CA HIS A 95 14.05 13.73 -8.87
C HIS A 95 12.76 13.16 -8.27
N GLN A 96 12.85 12.59 -7.06
CA GLN A 96 11.62 12.26 -6.33
C GLN A 96 10.88 13.55 -5.99
N ARG A 97 9.55 13.57 -6.17
CA ARG A 97 8.70 14.76 -5.94
C ARG A 97 8.92 15.40 -4.56
N THR A 98 9.18 14.57 -3.54
CA THR A 98 9.43 14.99 -2.16
C THR A 98 10.84 15.52 -1.89
N GLY A 99 11.79 15.31 -2.79
CA GLY A 99 13.19 15.74 -2.65
C GLY A 99 13.63 16.73 -3.73
N CYS A 100 12.76 17.11 -4.65
CA CYS A 100 13.08 18.04 -5.72
C CYS A 100 12.91 19.48 -5.23
N ALA A 101 14.00 20.25 -5.20
CA ALA A 101 13.98 21.65 -4.73
C ALA A 101 12.91 22.51 -5.43
N ILE A 102 12.74 22.34 -6.73
CA ILE A 102 11.73 23.07 -7.54
C ILE A 102 10.30 22.63 -7.15
N CYS A 103 10.07 21.33 -7.00
CA CYS A 103 8.76 20.79 -6.66
C CYS A 103 8.36 20.98 -5.19
N CYS A 104 9.36 21.09 -4.31
CA CYS A 104 9.23 21.37 -2.89
C CYS A 104 9.21 22.87 -2.60
N GLU A 105 9.18 23.72 -3.61
CA GLU A 105 8.83 25.11 -3.38
C GLU A 105 7.33 25.21 -3.09
N ARG A 106 6.96 26.16 -2.24
CA ARG A 106 5.56 26.50 -1.94
C ARG A 106 5.00 27.31 -3.11
N CYS A 107 3.86 26.93 -3.66
CA CYS A 107 3.14 27.78 -4.60
C CYS A 107 2.48 28.95 -3.88
N GLU A 108 2.01 29.93 -4.67
CA GLU A 108 1.26 31.10 -4.17
C GLU A 108 0.02 30.72 -3.34
N HIS A 109 -0.59 29.56 -3.62
CA HIS A 109 -1.74 29.03 -2.87
C HIS A 109 -1.35 28.32 -1.54
N GLY A 110 -0.09 28.38 -1.11
CA GLY A 110 0.35 27.73 0.14
C GLY A 110 0.46 26.20 0.06
N ARG A 111 0.41 25.60 -1.13
CA ARG A 111 0.59 24.14 -1.36
C ARG A 111 1.97 23.86 -1.95
N TRP A 112 2.48 22.64 -1.81
CA TRP A 112 3.72 22.26 -2.51
C TRP A 112 3.47 22.27 -4.03
N LYS A 113 4.42 22.77 -4.83
CA LYS A 113 4.25 22.88 -6.30
C LYS A 113 3.86 21.55 -6.96
N HIS A 114 4.43 20.42 -6.52
CA HIS A 114 4.05 19.10 -7.04
C HIS A 114 2.64 18.60 -6.64
N LEU A 115 1.95 19.29 -5.74
CA LEU A 115 0.56 19.01 -5.33
C LEU A 115 -0.42 20.09 -5.78
N CYS A 116 0.09 21.21 -6.32
CA CYS A 116 -0.73 22.26 -6.88
C CYS A 116 -1.05 21.90 -8.33
N LYS A 117 -2.29 21.47 -8.60
CA LYS A 117 -2.82 21.29 -9.95
C LYS A 117 -3.45 22.59 -10.42
#